data_AF-A0A358VXX9-F1
#
_entry.id   AF-A0A358VXX9-F1
#
_cell.length_a   1.000
_cell.length_b   1.000
_cell.length_c   1.000
_cell.angle_alpha   90.00
_cell.angle_beta   90.00
_cell.angle_gamma   90.00
#
_symmetry.space_group_name_H-M   'P 1'
#
loop_
_entity.id
_entity.type
_entity.pdbx_description
1 polymer ?
#
loop_
_entity_poly.entity_id
_entity_poly.type
_entity_poly.pdbx_seq_one_letter_code
_entity_poly.pdbx_strand_id
1 'polypeptide(L)'
;MKLLKSIDVARIAVKMAMSTREEEEILKNKYWKQGVKVAAVDYGGEYVNSISKIIERAVVAAKREGIIEDTHAAEGAVAGAAHEAAIQVMNKAMGLNVGGKIGIAYADEHLCVCVFFAVGMLNLNEVAIGLGHRSLK
;
A
#
# COMPACT_ATOMS: atom_id res chain seq x y z
N MET A 1 -10.30 19.78 12.60
CA MET A 1 -10.09 18.42 12.08
C MET A 1 -9.44 17.60 13.19
N LYS A 2 -9.81 16.33 13.38
CA LYS A 2 -9.22 15.48 14.42
C LYS A 2 -7.86 14.96 13.94
N LEU A 3 -6.81 15.07 14.76
CA LEU A 3 -5.50 14.49 14.49
C LEU A 3 -5.64 12.96 14.39
N LEU A 4 -5.16 12.37 13.30
CA LEU A 4 -5.20 10.94 13.05
C LEU A 4 -3.95 10.27 13.64
N LYS A 5 -4.16 9.19 14.37
CA LYS A 5 -3.07 8.38 14.91
C LYS A 5 -2.56 7.42 13.84
N SER A 6 -1.35 6.89 14.03
CA SER A 6 -0.75 5.90 13.12
C SER A 6 -1.67 4.74 12.81
N ILE A 7 -2.40 4.23 13.82
CA ILE A 7 -3.36 3.13 13.66
C ILE A 7 -4.58 3.51 12.80
N ASP A 8 -4.99 4.77 12.79
CA ASP A 8 -6.11 5.23 11.96
C ASP A 8 -5.68 5.26 10.49
N VAL A 9 -4.49 5.79 10.22
CA VAL A 9 -3.90 5.82 8.87
C VAL A 9 -3.63 4.41 8.35
N ALA A 10 -3.14 3.51 9.21
CA ALA A 10 -2.94 2.10 8.87
C ALA A 10 -4.25 1.42 8.44
N ARG A 11 -5.35 1.64 9.18
CA ARG A 11 -6.68 1.11 8.80
C ARG A 11 -7.14 1.63 7.44
N ILE A 12 -6.83 2.89 7.12
CA ILE A 12 -7.17 3.47 5.82
C ILE A 12 -6.35 2.82 4.71
N ALA A 13 -5.03 2.64 4.89
CA ALA A 13 -4.20 1.93 3.92
C ALA A 13 -4.69 0.50 3.67
N VAL A 14 -5.08 -0.23 4.72
CA VAL A 14 -5.70 -1.57 4.60
C VAL A 14 -7.01 -1.49 3.81
N LYS A 15 -7.88 -0.51 4.09
CA LYS A 15 -9.12 -0.29 3.34
C LYS A 15 -8.85 -0.07 1.86
N MET A 16 -7.83 0.72 1.53
CA MET A 16 -7.42 0.97 0.14
C MET A 16 -6.86 -0.29 -0.53
N ALA A 17 -6.11 -1.12 0.18
CA ALA A 17 -5.57 -2.38 -0.36
C ALA A 17 -6.67 -3.43 -0.60
N MET A 18 -7.76 -3.39 0.17
CA MET A 18 -8.90 -4.31 0.04
C MET A 18 -9.97 -3.85 -0.96
N SER A 19 -9.85 -2.63 -1.50
CA SER A 19 -10.89 -2.05 -2.36
C SER A 19 -10.99 -2.78 -3.70
N THR A 20 -12.17 -2.77 -4.31
CA THR A 20 -12.27 -3.01 -5.75
C THR A 20 -11.86 -1.76 -6.54
N ARG A 21 -11.68 -1.90 -7.86
CA ARG A 21 -11.34 -0.77 -8.72
C ARG A 21 -12.44 0.31 -8.73
N GLU A 22 -13.70 -0.10 -8.62
CA GLU A 22 -14.87 0.78 -8.55
C GLU A 22 -14.94 1.52 -7.21
N GLU A 23 -14.54 0.87 -6.11
CA GLU A 23 -14.54 1.47 -4.77
C GLU A 23 -13.42 2.50 -4.57
N GLU A 24 -12.33 2.44 -5.36
CA GLU A 24 -11.18 3.33 -5.21
C GLU A 24 -11.54 4.80 -5.24
N GLU A 25 -12.25 5.24 -6.28
CA GLU A 25 -12.62 6.66 -6.43
C GLU A 25 -13.58 7.13 -5.33
N ILE A 26 -14.46 6.25 -4.86
CA ILE A 26 -15.36 6.55 -3.74
C ILE A 26 -14.56 6.73 -2.44
N LEU A 27 -13.61 5.83 -2.17
CA LEU A 27 -12.77 5.89 -0.98
C LEU A 27 -11.80 7.08 -1.03
N LYS A 28 -11.18 7.37 -2.18
CA LYS A 28 -10.34 8.56 -2.38
C LYS A 28 -11.11 9.84 -2.02
N ASN A 29 -12.30 10.01 -2.60
CA ASN A 29 -13.14 11.19 -2.32
C ASN A 29 -13.57 11.26 -0.85
N LYS A 30 -13.89 10.12 -0.23
CA LYS A 30 -14.27 10.04 1.18
C LYS A 30 -13.11 10.45 2.10
N TYR A 31 -11.92 9.92 1.88
CA TYR A 31 -10.75 10.16 2.72
C TYR A 31 -10.13 11.53 2.49
N TRP A 32 -10.19 12.04 1.27
CA TRP A 32 -9.83 13.43 0.95
C TRP A 32 -10.63 14.43 1.81
N LYS A 33 -11.95 14.24 1.92
CA LYS A 33 -12.81 15.08 2.79
C LYS A 33 -12.47 14.97 4.28
N GLN A 34 -11.74 13.93 4.68
CA GLN A 34 -11.26 13.73 6.05
C GLN A 34 -9.81 14.21 6.23
N GLY A 35 -9.20 14.78 5.18
CA GLY A 35 -7.81 15.26 5.19
C GLY A 35 -6.77 14.15 5.06
N VAL A 36 -7.15 12.98 4.54
CA VAL A 36 -6.23 11.86 4.33
C VAL A 36 -5.99 11.70 2.84
N LYS A 37 -4.71 11.75 2.44
CA LYS A 37 -4.31 11.46 1.07
C LYS A 37 -4.13 9.96 0.91
N VAL A 38 -4.72 9.39 -0.13
CA VAL A 38 -4.75 7.94 -0.33
C VAL A 38 -4.52 7.55 -1.78
N ALA A 39 -3.95 6.37 -1.99
CA ALA A 39 -3.82 5.75 -3.31
C ALA A 39 -4.02 4.24 -3.20
N ALA A 40 -4.36 3.65 -4.34
CA ALA A 40 -4.43 2.22 -4.54
C ALA A 40 -3.82 1.90 -5.91
N VAL A 41 -3.12 0.77 -6.02
CA VAL A 41 -2.59 0.27 -7.29
C VAL A 41 -2.56 -1.25 -7.31
N ASP A 42 -3.08 -1.83 -8.39
CA ASP A 42 -3.07 -3.28 -8.58
C ASP A 42 -1.64 -3.81 -8.83
N TYR A 43 -1.39 -5.04 -8.39
CA TYR A 43 -0.17 -5.80 -8.66
C TYR A 43 -0.51 -7.25 -8.99
N GLY A 44 0.24 -7.83 -9.94
CA GLY A 44 0.13 -9.24 -10.29
C GLY A 44 1.43 -9.78 -10.90
N GLY A 45 1.84 -10.96 -10.48
CA GLY A 45 3.01 -11.68 -11.02
C GLY A 45 3.74 -12.53 -9.99
N GLU A 46 4.91 -13.02 -10.38
CA GLU A 46 5.78 -13.83 -9.52
C GLU A 46 6.30 -13.02 -8.32
N TYR A 47 6.17 -13.54 -7.11
CA TYR A 47 6.45 -12.79 -5.88
C TYR A 47 7.93 -12.41 -5.71
N VAL A 48 8.88 -13.31 -5.98
CA VAL A 48 10.32 -13.02 -5.73
C VAL A 48 10.79 -11.86 -6.61
N ASN A 49 10.39 -11.87 -7.88
CA ASN A 49 10.67 -10.80 -8.84
C ASN A 49 9.75 -9.58 -8.67
N SER A 50 8.83 -9.59 -7.69
CA SER A 50 7.83 -8.53 -7.48
C SER A 50 8.26 -7.43 -6.53
N ILE A 51 9.17 -7.69 -5.59
CA ILE A 51 9.40 -6.77 -4.47
C ILE A 51 9.82 -5.38 -4.97
N SER A 52 10.75 -5.30 -5.92
CA SER A 52 11.17 -4.04 -6.54
C SER A 52 10.03 -3.35 -7.29
N LYS A 53 9.19 -4.11 -8.00
CA LYS A 53 8.02 -3.59 -8.72
C LYS A 53 6.91 -3.10 -7.80
N ILE A 54 6.69 -3.76 -6.66
CA ILE A 54 5.74 -3.34 -5.62
C ILE A 54 6.18 -1.99 -5.06
N ILE A 55 7.47 -1.86 -4.72
CA ILE A 55 8.06 -0.61 -4.23
C ILE A 55 7.93 0.50 -5.27
N GLU A 56 8.34 0.25 -6.51
CA GLU A 56 8.27 1.21 -7.61
C GLU A 56 6.82 1.68 -7.84
N ARG A 57 5.87 0.75 -7.93
CA ARG A 57 4.45 1.10 -8.11
C ARG A 57 3.90 1.91 -6.96
N ALA A 58 4.30 1.60 -5.72
CA ALA A 58 3.87 2.37 -4.56
C ALA A 58 4.38 3.82 -4.63
N VAL A 59 5.67 4.01 -4.95
CA VAL A 59 6.27 5.34 -5.10
C VAL A 59 5.61 6.12 -6.24
N VAL A 60 5.46 5.51 -7.42
CA VAL A 60 4.84 6.15 -8.59
C VAL A 60 3.39 6.55 -8.30
N ALA A 61 2.61 5.67 -7.67
CA ALA A 61 1.23 5.97 -7.29
C ALA A 61 1.16 7.11 -6.26
N ALA A 62 2.02 7.09 -5.24
CA ALA A 62 2.06 8.14 -4.22
C ALA A 62 2.39 9.52 -4.82
N LYS A 63 3.32 9.58 -5.77
CA LYS A 63 3.66 10.82 -6.49
C LYS A 63 2.51 11.29 -7.37
N ARG A 64 1.95 10.38 -8.19
CA ARG A 64 0.88 10.71 -9.14
C ARG A 64 -0.37 11.25 -8.45
N GLU A 65 -0.75 10.68 -7.31
CA GLU A 65 -1.92 11.11 -6.54
C GLU A 65 -1.60 12.28 -5.57
N GLY A 66 -0.39 12.84 -5.62
CA GLY A 66 0.01 13.98 -4.79
C GLY A 66 0.06 13.68 -3.28
N ILE A 67 0.24 12.41 -2.92
CA ILE A 67 0.38 11.97 -1.52
C ILE A 67 1.66 12.54 -0.92
N ILE A 68 2.76 12.38 -1.64
CA ILE A 68 4.09 12.82 -1.25
C ILE A 68 4.62 13.91 -2.18
N GLU A 69 5.56 14.69 -1.68
CA GLU A 69 6.34 15.64 -2.48
C GLU A 69 7.40 14.90 -3.32
N ASP A 70 7.88 15.55 -4.37
CA ASP A 70 8.96 15.04 -5.23
C ASP A 70 10.33 15.26 -4.57
N THR A 71 10.54 14.62 -3.41
CA THR A 71 11.78 14.67 -2.65
C THR A 71 12.31 13.28 -2.36
N HIS A 72 13.63 13.13 -2.32
CA HIS A 72 14.28 11.84 -2.06
C HIS A 72 13.87 11.24 -0.71
N ALA A 73 13.66 12.08 0.31
CA ALA A 73 13.21 11.63 1.63
C ALA A 73 11.78 11.06 1.60
N ALA A 74 10.86 11.72 0.90
CA ALA A 74 9.48 11.28 0.82
C ALA A 74 9.33 10.00 -0.03
N GLU A 75 10.06 9.92 -1.14
CA GLU A 75 10.16 8.69 -1.95
C GLU A 75 10.74 7.53 -1.13
N GLY A 76 11.83 7.78 -0.39
CA GLY A 76 12.45 6.79 0.47
C GLY A 76 11.54 6.28 1.58
N ALA A 77 10.66 7.14 2.11
CA ALA A 77 9.67 6.72 3.11
C ALA A 77 8.60 5.80 2.52
N VAL A 78 8.06 6.11 1.34
CA VAL A 78 7.12 5.21 0.65
C VAL A 78 7.81 3.90 0.30
N ALA A 79 9.02 3.95 -0.25
CA ALA A 79 9.77 2.77 -0.62
C ALA A 79 10.07 1.87 0.58
N GLY A 80 10.48 2.45 1.70
CA GLY A 80 10.72 1.73 2.95
C GLY A 80 9.47 1.07 3.51
N ALA A 81 8.34 1.80 3.56
CA ALA A 81 7.06 1.25 4.01
C ALA A 81 6.57 0.13 3.08
N ALA A 82 6.67 0.30 1.76
CA ALA A 82 6.29 -0.69 0.77
C ALA A 82 7.17 -1.96 0.86
N HIS A 83 8.47 -1.79 1.05
CA HIS A 83 9.40 -2.91 1.24
C HIS A 83 9.02 -3.72 2.49
N GLU A 84 8.79 -3.07 3.63
CA GLU A 84 8.35 -3.75 4.85
C GLU A 84 7.03 -4.52 4.66
N ALA A 85 6.03 -3.89 4.03
CA ALA A 85 4.77 -4.54 3.72
C ALA A 85 4.96 -5.77 2.82
N ALA A 86 5.82 -5.66 1.81
CA ALA A 86 6.12 -6.77 0.90
C ALA A 86 6.84 -7.92 1.62
N ILE A 87 7.78 -7.65 2.52
CA ILE A 87 8.52 -8.69 3.25
C ILE A 87 7.60 -9.46 4.23
N GLN A 88 6.63 -8.81 4.86
CA GLN A 88 5.72 -9.49 5.80
C GLN A 88 4.92 -10.65 5.17
N VAL A 89 4.64 -10.58 3.86
CA VAL A 89 3.90 -11.65 3.16
C VAL A 89 4.79 -12.76 2.61
N MET A 90 6.10 -12.66 2.77
CA MET A 90 7.09 -13.56 2.17
C MET A 90 6.86 -15.04 2.48
N ASN A 91 6.59 -15.37 3.75
CA ASN A 91 6.42 -16.76 4.19
C ASN A 91 5.24 -17.48 3.52
N LYS A 92 4.26 -16.71 3.01
CA LYS A 92 3.12 -17.27 2.27
C LYS A 92 3.36 -17.27 0.77
N ALA A 93 4.16 -16.33 0.25
CA ALA A 93 4.24 -16.01 -1.18
C ALA A 93 5.54 -16.44 -1.87
N MET A 94 6.57 -16.84 -1.12
CA MET A 94 7.88 -17.21 -1.67
C MET A 94 7.75 -18.36 -2.68
N GLY A 95 8.26 -18.14 -3.90
CA GLY A 95 8.19 -19.13 -5.00
C GLY A 95 6.82 -19.26 -5.67
N LEU A 96 5.86 -18.37 -5.38
CA LEU A 96 4.50 -18.42 -5.91
C LEU A 96 4.12 -17.14 -6.65
N ASN A 97 3.00 -17.17 -7.37
CA ASN A 97 2.40 -15.97 -7.95
C ASN A 97 1.49 -15.28 -6.95
N VAL A 98 1.48 -13.95 -7.01
CA VAL A 98 0.58 -13.11 -6.23
C VAL A 98 -0.23 -12.20 -7.14
N GLY A 99 -1.44 -11.88 -6.69
CA GLY A 99 -2.32 -10.91 -7.33
C GLY A 99 -3.11 -10.16 -6.27
N GLY A 100 -3.26 -8.85 -6.43
CA GLY A 100 -4.05 -8.03 -5.53
C GLY A 100 -3.63 -6.58 -5.62
N LYS A 101 -3.57 -5.87 -4.49
CA LYS A 101 -3.45 -4.41 -4.50
C LYS A 101 -2.58 -3.87 -3.38
N ILE A 102 -1.95 -2.75 -3.69
CA ILE A 102 -1.13 -1.95 -2.78
C ILE A 102 -1.95 -0.72 -2.39
N GLY A 103 -2.27 -0.57 -1.12
CA GLY A 103 -2.96 0.58 -0.56
C GLY A 103 -1.98 1.52 0.15
N ILE A 104 -2.14 2.82 -0.04
CA ILE A 104 -1.29 3.86 0.54
C ILE A 104 -2.18 4.88 1.23
N ALA A 105 -1.79 5.31 2.43
CA ALA A 105 -2.45 6.39 3.14
C ALA A 105 -1.42 7.30 3.83
N TYR A 106 -1.64 8.61 3.75
CA TYR A 106 -0.84 9.62 4.40
C TYR A 106 -1.73 10.67 5.05
N ALA A 107 -1.56 10.87 6.35
CA ALA A 107 -2.16 11.96 7.10
C ALA A 107 -1.32 12.31 8.32
N ASP A 108 -1.34 13.58 8.67
CA ASP A 108 -0.50 14.16 9.71
C ASP A 108 0.97 13.77 9.47
N GLU A 109 1.61 13.04 10.39
CA GLU A 109 2.98 12.57 10.25
C GLU A 109 3.10 11.08 9.85
N HIS A 110 1.98 10.42 9.55
CA HIS A 110 1.96 8.96 9.38
C HIS A 110 1.73 8.59 7.93
N LEU A 111 2.67 7.84 7.37
CA LEU A 111 2.57 7.21 6.06
C LEU A 111 2.47 5.69 6.25
N CYS A 112 1.43 5.08 5.70
CA CYS A 112 1.24 3.63 5.72
C CYS A 112 1.13 3.08 4.30
N VAL A 113 1.78 1.94 4.06
CA VAL A 113 1.61 1.14 2.84
C VAL A 113 1.15 -0.24 3.26
N CYS A 114 0.08 -0.74 2.64
CA CYS A 114 -0.46 -2.07 2.84
C CYS A 114 -0.43 -2.84 1.53
N VAL A 115 -0.07 -4.12 1.58
CA VAL A 115 -0.29 -5.05 0.48
C VAL A 115 -1.36 -6.06 0.90
N PHE A 116 -2.29 -6.35 0.00
CA PHE A 116 -3.30 -7.39 0.20
C PHE A 116 -3.36 -8.25 -1.05
N PHE A 117 -2.89 -9.48 -0.94
CA PHE A 117 -2.67 -10.38 -2.08
C PHE A 117 -3.38 -11.72 -1.89
N ALA A 118 -4.00 -12.19 -2.95
CA ALA A 118 -4.20 -13.60 -3.18
C ALA A 118 -2.85 -14.22 -3.61
N VAL A 119 -2.51 -15.36 -3.02
CA VAL A 119 -1.32 -16.14 -3.33
C VAL A 119 -1.77 -17.45 -3.95
N GLY A 120 -1.24 -17.78 -5.13
CA GLY A 120 -1.71 -18.94 -5.87
C GLY A 120 -0.70 -19.59 -6.80
N MET A 121 -0.88 -20.89 -6.95
CA MET A 121 -0.31 -21.77 -7.97
C MET A 121 -1.19 -23.03 -8.03
N LEU A 122 -1.67 -23.41 -9.22
CA LEU A 122 -2.61 -24.53 -9.40
C LEU A 122 -3.88 -24.37 -8.53
N ASN A 123 -4.08 -25.25 -7.53
CA ASN A 123 -5.25 -25.26 -6.63
C ASN A 123 -5.03 -24.46 -5.33
N LEU A 124 -3.88 -23.79 -5.17
CA LEU A 124 -3.60 -22.99 -3.98
C LEU A 124 -4.40 -21.67 -4.01
N ASN A 125 -5.20 -21.45 -2.97
CA ASN A 125 -6.01 -20.24 -2.76
C ASN A 125 -5.74 -19.68 -1.35
N GLU A 126 -4.58 -19.06 -1.17
CA GLU A 126 -4.17 -18.46 0.11
C GLU A 126 -4.27 -16.92 0.02
N VAL A 127 -4.34 -16.25 1.19
CA VAL A 127 -4.39 -14.79 1.27
C VAL A 127 -3.29 -14.28 2.20
N ALA A 128 -2.59 -13.24 1.77
CA ALA A 128 -1.53 -12.61 2.54
C ALA A 128 -1.75 -11.09 2.64
N ILE A 129 -1.50 -10.55 3.82
CA ILE A 129 -1.54 -9.12 4.10
C ILE A 129 -0.24 -8.70 4.78
N GLY A 130 0.28 -7.54 4.38
CA GLY A 130 1.45 -6.94 5.01
C GLY A 130 1.29 -5.42 5.10
N LEU A 131 1.86 -4.82 6.13
CA LEU A 131 1.75 -3.39 6.41
C LEU A 131 3.10 -2.82 6.82
N GLY A 132 3.51 -1.72 6.19
CA GLY A 132 4.64 -0.92 6.61
C GLY A 132 4.21 0.49 7.00
N HIS A 133 4.89 1.07 7.98
CA HIS A 133 4.64 2.42 8.49
C HIS A 133 5.91 3.24 8.51
N ARG A 134 5.83 4.52 8.16
CA ARG A 134 6.88 5.50 8.39
C ARG A 134 6.28 6.74 9.05
N SER A 135 7.08 7.38 9.90
CA SER A 135 6.78 8.72 10.41
C SER A 135 7.55 9.74 9.58
N LEU A 136 6.83 10.67 8.95
CA LEU A 136 7.36 11.79 8.18
C LEU A 136 6.99 13.06 8.93
N LYS A 137 7.98 13.78 9.44
CA LYS A 137 7.78 15.04 10.16
C LYS A 137 8.41 16.18 9.39
#